data_AF-A0A7X9I9Y8-F1
#
_entry.id   AF-A0A7X9I9Y8-F1
#
_cell.length_a   1.000
_cell.length_b   1.000
_cell.length_c   1.000
_cell.angle_alpha   90.00
_cell.angle_beta   90.00
_cell.angle_gamma   90.00
#
_symmetry.space_group_name_H-M   'P 1'
#
loop_
_entity.id
_entity.type
_entity.pdbx_description
1 polymer ?
#
loop_
_entity_poly.entity_id
_entity_poly.type
_entity_poly.pdbx_seq_one_letter_code
_entity_poly.pdbx_strand_id
1 'polypeptide(L)'
;MFFILLLLPGCGSGGEKKPAKEQQQLSQQDMARIQQDIKQAEKIFNALPTPLESAMLIKSAGAPFDRKYLNPIENAKLYTTTRSMALNLGIYTCDLSFASLYDQTQLIIDYMNAAKKMADGLGILDAINQETISTLEQNINNKEAIMETISETFLNSNSYLADN
;
A
#
# COMPACT_ATOMS: atom_id res chain seq x y z
N MET A 1 44.92 22.12 -45.55
CA MET A 1 44.51 20.73 -45.29
C MET A 1 45.58 20.08 -44.44
N PHE A 2 45.42 20.06 -43.11
CA PHE A 2 45.95 18.97 -42.30
C PHE A 2 45.11 18.86 -41.03
N PHE A 3 44.50 17.71 -40.92
CA PHE A 3 43.41 17.30 -40.04
C PHE A 3 44.04 16.93 -38.69
N ILE A 4 43.73 17.66 -37.61
CA ILE A 4 44.14 17.27 -36.27
C ILE A 4 43.19 16.17 -35.81
N LEU A 5 43.75 14.96 -35.77
CA LEU A 5 43.14 13.70 -35.40
C LEU A 5 42.82 13.68 -33.89
N LEU A 6 41.54 13.70 -33.54
CA LEU A 6 41.04 13.44 -32.19
C LEU A 6 41.22 11.94 -31.86
N LEU A 7 42.22 11.63 -31.04
CA LEU A 7 42.39 10.31 -30.43
C LEU A 7 41.48 10.19 -29.20
N LEU A 8 40.47 9.33 -29.30
CA LEU A 8 39.65 8.85 -28.19
C LEU A 8 40.47 7.87 -27.33
N PRO A 9 40.62 8.06 -26.01
CA PRO A 9 41.11 6.99 -25.15
C PRO A 9 39.98 5.99 -24.93
N GLY A 10 40.00 4.91 -25.71
CA GLY A 10 39.28 3.68 -25.40
C GLY A 10 39.96 3.00 -24.21
N CYS A 11 39.21 2.77 -23.13
CA CYS A 11 39.61 1.86 -22.07
C CYS A 11 38.85 0.54 -22.26
N GLY A 12 39.51 -0.41 -22.93
CA GLY A 12 39.19 -1.82 -22.81
C GLY A 12 39.93 -2.41 -21.61
N SER A 13 39.25 -3.28 -20.87
CA SER A 13 39.82 -4.38 -20.10
C SER A 13 41.01 -4.02 -19.17
N GLY A 14 40.69 -3.48 -18.00
CA GLY A 14 41.61 -3.44 -16.86
C GLY A 14 40.86 -3.84 -15.59
N GLY A 15 41.10 -5.05 -15.09
CA GLY A 15 40.57 -5.48 -13.81
C GLY A 15 41.16 -4.63 -12.69
N GLU A 16 40.33 -3.79 -12.07
CA GLU A 16 40.67 -3.10 -10.83
C GLU A 16 39.63 -3.35 -9.76
N LYS A 17 40.07 -4.15 -8.79
CA LYS A 17 39.78 -4.16 -7.36
C LYS A 17 38.54 -3.38 -6.93
N LYS A 18 37.49 -4.13 -6.55
CA LYS A 18 36.42 -3.64 -5.69
C LYS A 18 37.05 -2.90 -4.49
N PRO A 19 36.62 -1.68 -4.14
CA PRO A 19 37.01 -1.09 -2.87
C PRO A 19 36.52 -2.05 -1.78
N ALA A 20 37.45 -2.43 -0.89
CA ALA A 20 37.11 -3.17 0.31
C ALA A 20 36.03 -2.37 1.05
N LYS A 21 34.89 -3.02 1.35
CA LYS A 21 33.93 -2.48 2.31
C LYS A 21 34.68 -2.37 3.64
N GLU A 22 35.09 -1.16 3.99
CA GLU A 22 35.40 -0.82 5.37
C GLU A 22 34.12 -1.11 6.18
N GLN A 23 34.11 -2.22 6.92
CA GLN A 23 33.14 -2.43 7.97
C GLN A 23 33.47 -1.42 9.07
N GLN A 24 32.84 -0.26 8.98
CA GLN A 24 32.86 0.73 10.06
C GLN A 24 32.23 0.07 11.28
N GLN A 25 33.06 -0.30 12.25
CA GLN A 25 32.60 -0.82 13.54
C GLN A 25 31.84 0.31 14.23
N LEU A 26 30.52 0.17 14.34
CA LEU A 26 29.66 1.07 15.10
C LEU A 26 30.18 1.11 16.54
N SER A 27 30.54 2.31 17.03
CA SER A 27 30.95 2.45 18.41
C SER A 27 29.75 2.18 19.34
N GLN A 28 30.02 1.81 20.60
CA GLN A 28 28.95 1.67 21.60
C GLN A 28 28.14 2.97 21.78
N GLN A 29 28.79 4.12 21.54
CA GLN A 29 28.16 5.42 21.60
C GLN A 29 27.24 5.68 20.40
N ASP A 30 27.59 5.20 19.21
CA ASP A 30 26.74 5.26 18.02
C ASP A 30 25.52 4.35 18.17
N MET A 31 25.70 3.14 18.72
CA MET A 31 24.60 2.22 19.02
C MET A 31 23.62 2.81 20.04
N ALA A 32 24.12 3.48 21.08
CA ALA A 32 23.28 4.14 22.08
C ALA A 32 22.46 5.30 21.49
N ARG A 33 23.07 6.08 20.58
CA ARG A 33 22.38 7.17 19.86
C ARG A 33 21.30 6.63 18.92
N ILE A 34 21.61 5.59 18.13
CA ILE A 34 20.65 4.94 17.24
C ILE A 34 19.46 4.38 18.05
N GLN A 35 19.70 3.74 19.20
CA GLN A 35 18.61 3.26 20.05
C GLN A 35 17.74 4.41 20.61
N GLN A 36 18.35 5.55 20.94
CA GLN A 36 17.60 6.72 21.38
C GLN A 36 16.75 7.31 20.26
N ASP A 37 17.30 7.40 19.04
CA ASP A 37 16.60 7.87 17.85
C ASP A 37 15.43 6.94 17.49
N ILE A 38 15.62 5.62 17.57
CA ILE A 38 14.54 4.62 17.38
C ILE A 38 13.44 4.82 18.42
N LYS A 39 13.78 4.92 19.71
CA LYS A 39 12.78 5.15 20.78
C LYS A 39 12.03 6.47 20.59
N GLN A 40 12.70 7.48 20.04
CA GLN A 40 12.06 8.77 19.75
C GLN A 40 11.14 8.68 18.53
N ALA A 41 11.55 7.96 17.48
CA ALA A 41 10.70 7.67 16.33
C ALA A 41 9.47 6.83 16.73
N GLU A 42 9.63 5.82 17.59
CA GLU A 42 8.51 5.02 18.13
C GLU A 42 7.50 5.90 18.87
N LYS A 43 7.96 6.85 19.68
CA LYS A 43 7.06 7.80 20.37
C LYS A 43 6.28 8.69 19.40
N ILE A 44 6.92 9.16 18.33
CA ILE A 44 6.27 9.96 17.30
C ILE A 44 5.25 9.11 16.54
N PHE A 45 5.64 7.90 16.15
CA PHE A 45 4.77 6.98 15.40
C PHE A 45 3.54 6.58 16.21
N ASN A 46 3.70 6.26 17.50
CA ASN A 46 2.60 5.93 18.40
C ASN A 46 1.69 7.12 18.72
N ALA A 47 2.16 8.35 18.51
CA ALA A 47 1.36 9.56 18.72
C ALA A 47 0.58 9.98 17.46
N LEU A 48 0.95 9.45 16.29
CA LEU A 48 0.21 9.70 15.06
C LEU A 48 -1.06 8.83 15.06
N PRO A 49 -2.22 9.39 14.66
CA PRO A 49 -3.40 8.57 14.44
C PRO A 49 -3.11 7.53 13.38
N THR A 50 -3.67 6.34 13.56
CA THR A 50 -3.68 5.31 12.51
C THR A 50 -4.33 5.86 11.23
N PRO A 51 -4.09 5.26 10.05
CA PRO A 51 -4.74 5.70 8.82
C PRO A 51 -6.27 5.78 8.92
N LEU A 52 -6.90 4.84 9.64
CA LEU A 52 -8.34 4.85 9.89
C LEU A 52 -8.76 6.03 10.79
N GLU A 53 -8.08 6.22 11.93
CA GLU A 53 -8.34 7.35 12.82
C GLU A 53 -8.12 8.69 12.10
N SER A 54 -7.10 8.76 11.24
CA SER A 54 -6.83 9.95 10.41
C SER A 54 -8.01 10.25 9.49
N ALA A 55 -8.57 9.24 8.81
CA ALA A 55 -9.74 9.41 7.96
C ALA A 55 -11.00 9.82 8.76
N MET A 56 -11.19 9.27 9.96
CA MET A 56 -12.27 9.66 10.87
C MET A 56 -12.12 11.10 11.37
N LEU A 57 -10.89 11.54 11.67
CA LEU A 57 -10.59 12.93 12.06
C LEU A 57 -10.91 13.90 10.91
N ILE A 58 -10.56 13.55 9.67
CA ILE A 58 -10.89 14.35 8.48
C ILE A 58 -12.41 14.49 8.33
N LYS A 59 -13.18 13.39 8.47
CA LYS A 59 -14.65 13.44 8.46
C LYS A 59 -15.20 14.31 9.60
N SER A 60 -14.67 14.14 10.81
CA SER A 60 -15.10 14.87 12.01
C SER A 60 -14.79 16.36 11.93
N ALA A 61 -13.76 16.77 11.18
CA ALA A 61 -13.45 18.16 10.87
C ALA A 61 -14.44 18.79 9.87
N GLY A 62 -15.41 18.02 9.36
CA GLY A 62 -16.45 18.50 8.45
C GLY A 62 -16.02 18.56 6.98
N ALA A 63 -14.93 17.88 6.61
CA ALA A 63 -14.56 17.75 5.21
C ALA A 63 -15.69 17.00 4.45
N PRO A 64 -16.19 17.54 3.33
CA PRO A 64 -17.23 16.85 2.57
C PRO A 64 -16.64 15.67 1.79
N PHE A 65 -17.48 14.69 1.51
CA PHE A 65 -17.14 13.63 0.56
C PHE A 65 -17.00 14.22 -0.85
N ASP A 66 -15.93 13.82 -1.55
CA ASP A 66 -15.74 14.15 -2.97
C ASP A 66 -15.16 12.95 -3.71
N ARG A 67 -15.96 12.39 -4.61
CA ARG A 67 -15.61 11.20 -5.40
C ARG A 67 -14.34 11.40 -6.24
N LYS A 68 -13.96 12.64 -6.58
CA LYS A 68 -12.78 12.90 -7.43
C LYS A 68 -11.45 12.48 -6.79
N TYR A 69 -11.42 12.30 -5.47
CA TYR A 69 -10.23 11.85 -4.75
C TYR A 69 -10.10 10.33 -4.71
N LEU A 70 -11.14 9.60 -5.11
CA LEU A 70 -11.12 8.15 -5.18
C LEU A 70 -10.67 7.68 -6.57
N ASN A 71 -10.14 6.47 -6.64
CA ASN A 71 -9.78 5.84 -7.90
C ASN A 71 -11.06 5.50 -8.71
N PRO A 72 -11.24 6.04 -9.92
CA PRO A 72 -12.43 5.74 -10.73
C PRO A 72 -12.70 4.23 -10.84
N ILE A 73 -13.95 3.82 -10.61
CA ILE A 73 -14.39 2.41 -10.70
C ILE A 73 -14.06 1.82 -12.08
N GLU A 74 -14.14 2.66 -13.11
CA GLU A 74 -13.92 2.29 -14.50
C GLU A 74 -12.46 1.89 -14.78
N ASN A 75 -11.52 2.29 -13.91
CA ASN A 75 -10.11 1.90 -14.04
C ASN A 75 -9.88 0.42 -13.71
N ALA A 76 -10.80 -0.26 -13.02
CA ALA A 76 -10.66 -1.67 -12.67
C ALA A 76 -10.36 -2.55 -13.90
N LYS A 77 -10.94 -2.21 -15.06
CA LYS A 77 -10.73 -2.91 -16.33
C LYS A 77 -9.33 -2.72 -16.93
N LEU A 78 -8.59 -1.71 -16.47
CA LEU A 78 -7.25 -1.38 -16.95
C LEU A 78 -6.17 -2.21 -16.22
N TYR A 79 -6.51 -2.82 -15.09
CA TYR A 79 -5.58 -3.60 -14.29
C TYR A 79 -5.60 -5.07 -14.74
N THR A 80 -4.72 -5.40 -15.68
CA THR A 80 -4.71 -6.72 -16.33
C THR A 80 -3.53 -7.60 -15.93
N THR A 81 -2.51 -7.04 -15.29
CA THR A 81 -1.34 -7.79 -14.80
C THR A 81 -1.50 -8.12 -13.32
N THR A 82 -0.89 -9.21 -12.86
CA THR A 82 -0.85 -9.60 -11.43
C THR A 82 -0.39 -8.43 -10.55
N ARG A 83 0.71 -7.75 -10.95
CA ARG A 83 1.23 -6.61 -10.20
C ARG A 83 0.24 -5.45 -10.12
N SER A 84 -0.40 -5.09 -11.25
CA SER A 84 -1.39 -4.00 -11.28
C SER A 84 -2.64 -4.35 -10.48
N MET A 85 -3.11 -5.60 -10.54
CA MET A 85 -4.27 -6.05 -9.78
C MET A 85 -3.97 -6.03 -8.27
N ALA A 86 -2.84 -6.57 -7.83
CA ALA A 86 -2.47 -6.61 -6.41
C ALA A 86 -2.36 -5.20 -5.81
N LEU A 87 -1.68 -4.27 -6.50
CA LEU A 87 -1.56 -2.89 -6.04
C LEU A 87 -2.93 -2.20 -5.97
N ASN A 88 -3.72 -2.32 -7.03
CA ASN A 88 -5.00 -1.62 -7.10
C ASN A 88 -6.08 -2.28 -6.26
N LEU A 89 -5.95 -3.56 -5.92
CA LEU A 89 -6.81 -4.20 -4.94
C LEU A 89 -6.68 -3.48 -3.58
N GLY A 90 -5.46 -3.19 -3.12
CA GLY A 90 -5.26 -2.39 -1.90
C GLY A 90 -5.83 -0.98 -2.00
N ILE A 91 -5.68 -0.32 -3.16
CA ILE A 91 -6.25 1.03 -3.40
C ILE A 91 -7.78 1.00 -3.35
N TYR A 92 -8.43 0.05 -4.04
CA TYR A 92 -9.88 -0.06 -4.08
C TYR A 92 -10.47 -0.43 -2.72
N THR A 93 -9.74 -1.21 -1.92
CA THR A 93 -10.11 -1.47 -0.53
C THR A 93 -10.03 -0.21 0.33
N CYS A 94 -9.01 0.63 0.14
CA CYS A 94 -8.92 1.92 0.82
C CYS A 94 -10.08 2.85 0.42
N ASP A 95 -10.38 2.94 -0.87
CA ASP A 95 -11.47 3.77 -1.38
C ASP A 95 -12.85 3.25 -0.93
N LEU A 96 -13.02 1.93 -0.83
CA LEU A 96 -14.18 1.28 -0.22
C LEU A 96 -14.34 1.69 1.24
N SER A 97 -13.25 1.64 2.02
CA SER A 97 -13.25 2.07 3.42
C SER A 97 -13.62 3.54 3.56
N PHE A 98 -13.10 4.41 2.68
CA PHE A 98 -13.44 5.82 2.69
C PHE A 98 -14.90 6.07 2.27
N ALA A 99 -15.41 5.38 1.25
CA ALA A 99 -16.82 5.42 0.85
C ALA A 99 -17.74 4.96 2.00
N SER A 100 -17.34 3.92 2.74
CA SER A 100 -18.04 3.43 3.93
C SER A 100 -18.06 4.47 5.05
N LEU A 101 -16.93 5.14 5.31
CA LEU A 101 -16.87 6.24 6.28
C LEU A 101 -17.85 7.36 5.95
N TYR A 102 -18.18 7.61 4.69
CA TYR A 102 -19.12 8.67 4.27
C TYR A 102 -20.50 8.15 3.85
N ASP A 103 -20.84 6.91 4.22
CA ASP A 103 -22.16 6.32 4.00
C ASP A 103 -22.59 6.32 2.51
N GLN A 104 -21.62 6.14 1.59
CA GLN A 104 -21.84 6.16 0.14
C GLN A 104 -22.20 4.77 -0.42
N THR A 105 -23.39 4.25 -0.08
CA THR A 105 -23.80 2.86 -0.36
C THR A 105 -23.54 2.35 -1.79
N GLN A 106 -23.87 3.13 -2.82
CA GLN A 106 -23.63 2.69 -4.21
C GLN A 106 -22.14 2.56 -4.52
N LEU A 107 -21.31 3.49 -4.04
CA LEU A 107 -19.86 3.39 -4.22
C LEU A 107 -19.27 2.21 -3.47
N ILE A 108 -19.78 1.90 -2.27
CA ILE A 108 -19.39 0.72 -1.51
C ILE A 108 -19.61 -0.54 -2.36
N ILE A 109 -20.81 -0.70 -2.94
CA ILE A 109 -21.13 -1.83 -3.83
C ILE A 109 -20.18 -1.87 -5.03
N ASP A 110 -19.95 -0.73 -5.68
CA ASP A 110 -19.13 -0.65 -6.88
C ASP A 110 -17.67 -1.03 -6.60
N TYR A 111 -17.08 -0.52 -5.50
CA TYR A 111 -15.72 -0.84 -5.09
C TYR A 111 -15.59 -2.30 -4.63
N MET A 112 -16.56 -2.85 -3.90
CA MET A 112 -16.58 -4.28 -3.53
C MET A 112 -16.53 -5.17 -4.77
N ASN A 113 -17.35 -4.88 -5.79
CA ASN A 113 -17.39 -5.65 -7.02
C ASN A 113 -16.08 -5.56 -7.81
N ALA A 114 -15.47 -4.38 -7.86
CA ALA A 114 -14.18 -4.20 -8.53
C ALA A 114 -13.03 -4.89 -7.79
N ALA A 115 -13.01 -4.81 -6.45
CA ALA A 115 -12.05 -5.53 -5.61
C ALA A 115 -12.18 -7.05 -5.78
N LYS A 116 -13.42 -7.58 -5.77
CA LYS A 116 -13.71 -9.00 -6.01
C LYS A 116 -13.15 -9.49 -7.35
N LYS A 117 -13.34 -8.72 -8.43
CA LYS A 117 -12.79 -9.05 -9.76
C LYS A 117 -11.27 -9.10 -9.76
N MET A 118 -10.60 -8.17 -9.08
CA MET A 118 -9.14 -8.18 -8.96
C MET A 118 -8.64 -9.35 -8.12
N ALA A 119 -9.31 -9.68 -7.02
CA ALA A 119 -8.98 -10.84 -6.20
C ALA A 119 -9.15 -12.18 -6.96
N ASP A 120 -10.21 -12.29 -7.76
CA ASP A 120 -10.43 -13.41 -8.67
C ASP A 120 -9.32 -13.53 -9.72
N GLY A 121 -8.95 -12.42 -10.36
CA GLY A 121 -7.84 -12.37 -11.32
C GLY A 121 -6.46 -12.68 -10.72
N LEU A 122 -6.30 -12.53 -9.40
CA LEU A 122 -5.10 -12.91 -8.66
C LEU A 122 -5.13 -14.37 -8.17
N GLY A 123 -6.26 -15.06 -8.28
CA GLY A 123 -6.42 -16.42 -7.75
C GLY A 123 -6.47 -16.49 -6.22
N ILE A 124 -6.76 -15.37 -5.55
CA ILE A 124 -6.81 -15.28 -4.08
C ILE A 124 -8.25 -15.24 -3.55
N LEU A 125 -9.24 -15.44 -4.42
CA LEU A 125 -10.65 -15.42 -4.02
C LEU A 125 -10.95 -16.53 -3.00
N ASP A 126 -10.28 -17.68 -3.06
CA ASP A 126 -10.45 -18.73 -2.05
C ASP A 126 -9.83 -18.37 -0.69
N ALA A 127 -8.80 -17.50 -0.67
CA ALA A 127 -8.23 -16.94 0.56
C ALA A 127 -9.14 -15.87 1.17
N ILE A 128 -9.93 -15.18 0.35
CA ILE A 128 -11.04 -14.30 0.78
C ILE A 128 -12.29 -15.16 0.87
N ASN A 129 -12.44 -15.90 1.97
CA ASN A 129 -13.52 -16.87 2.12
C ASN A 129 -14.89 -16.28 1.69
N GLN A 130 -15.75 -17.10 1.06
CA GLN A 130 -17.07 -16.68 0.58
C GLN A 130 -17.95 -16.09 1.70
N GLU A 131 -17.67 -16.48 2.95
CA GLU A 131 -18.32 -15.97 4.15
C GLU A 131 -18.01 -14.48 4.40
N THR A 132 -16.78 -14.02 4.15
CA THR A 132 -16.36 -12.61 4.19
C THR A 132 -17.13 -11.81 3.15
N ILE A 133 -17.25 -12.32 1.92
CA ILE A 133 -17.99 -11.65 0.85
C ILE A 133 -19.47 -11.54 1.20
N SER A 134 -20.07 -12.65 1.65
CA SER A 134 -21.47 -12.69 2.11
C SER A 134 -21.72 -11.76 3.30
N THR A 135 -20.78 -11.69 4.24
CA THR A 135 -20.85 -10.78 5.40
C THR A 135 -20.84 -9.33 4.95
N LEU A 136 -19.95 -8.95 4.03
CA LEU A 136 -19.92 -7.60 3.47
C LEU A 136 -21.22 -7.25 2.74
N GLU A 137 -21.75 -8.18 1.93
CA GLU A 137 -23.01 -7.97 1.19
C GLU A 137 -24.22 -7.81 2.13
N GLN A 138 -24.31 -8.61 3.19
CA GLN A 138 -25.39 -8.54 4.19
C GLN A 138 -25.30 -7.31 5.09
N ASN A 139 -24.09 -6.77 5.28
CA ASN A 139 -23.81 -5.64 6.15
C ASN A 139 -23.58 -4.34 5.38
N ILE A 140 -24.09 -4.21 4.15
CA ILE A 140 -23.77 -3.06 3.28
C ILE A 140 -24.20 -1.68 3.82
N ASN A 141 -25.09 -1.67 4.81
CA ASN A 141 -25.54 -0.46 5.52
C ASN A 141 -24.93 -0.33 6.93
N ASN A 142 -24.05 -1.25 7.31
CA ASN A 142 -23.36 -1.30 8.59
C ASN A 142 -21.87 -1.02 8.34
N LYS A 143 -21.54 0.28 8.32
CA LYS A 143 -20.19 0.77 8.01
C LYS A 143 -19.14 0.14 8.93
N GLU A 144 -19.44 -0.04 10.22
CA GLU A 144 -18.52 -0.64 11.18
C GLU A 144 -18.19 -2.09 10.80
N ALA A 145 -19.20 -2.90 10.50
CA ALA A 145 -19.00 -4.28 10.07
C ALA A 145 -18.24 -4.38 8.72
N ILE A 146 -18.50 -3.47 7.78
CA ILE A 146 -17.74 -3.40 6.53
C ILE A 146 -16.27 -3.08 6.81
N MET A 147 -16.02 -2.08 7.65
CA MET A 147 -14.68 -1.62 8.00
C MET A 147 -13.87 -2.68 8.77
N GLU A 148 -14.51 -3.36 9.72
CA GLU A 148 -13.92 -4.46 10.50
C GLU A 148 -13.57 -5.63 9.59
N THR A 149 -14.53 -6.11 8.79
CA THR A 149 -14.33 -7.22 7.85
C THR A 149 -13.20 -6.93 6.85
N ILE A 150 -13.18 -5.73 6.27
CA ILE A 150 -12.10 -5.31 5.37
C ILE A 150 -10.75 -5.30 6.08
N SER A 151 -10.69 -4.69 7.27
CA SER A 151 -9.46 -4.55 8.02
C SER A 151 -8.90 -5.92 8.41
N GLU A 152 -9.75 -6.84 8.87
CA GLU A 152 -9.34 -8.20 9.22
C GLU A 152 -8.86 -8.98 8.00
N THR A 153 -9.66 -9.04 6.92
CA THR A 153 -9.29 -9.82 5.74
C THR A 153 -8.02 -9.30 5.05
N PHE A 154 -7.87 -7.97 4.93
CA PHE A 154 -6.72 -7.39 4.24
C PHE A 154 -5.46 -7.32 5.10
N LEU A 155 -5.55 -6.98 6.39
CA LEU A 155 -4.38 -6.99 7.27
C LEU A 155 -3.86 -8.41 7.48
N ASN A 156 -4.74 -9.42 7.54
CA ASN A 156 -4.33 -10.81 7.61
C ASN A 156 -3.75 -11.32 6.27
N SER A 157 -4.17 -10.77 5.13
CA SER A 157 -3.54 -11.06 3.83
C SER A 157 -2.13 -10.46 3.71
N ASN A 158 -1.82 -9.39 4.46
CA ASN A 158 -0.48 -8.81 4.51
C ASN A 158 0.54 -9.73 5.20
N SER A 159 0.10 -10.61 6.13
CA SER A 159 0.99 -11.66 6.67
C SER A 159 1.27 -12.73 5.61
N TYR A 160 0.27 -13.10 4.82
CA TYR A 160 0.41 -14.07 3.73
C TYR A 160 1.43 -13.66 2.65
N LEU A 161 1.55 -12.35 2.40
CA LEU A 161 2.51 -11.78 1.44
C LEU A 161 3.88 -11.44 2.05
N ALA A 162 3.99 -11.33 3.38
CA ALA A 162 5.26 -11.07 4.06
C ALA A 162 6.04 -12.36 4.38
N ASP A 163 5.35 -13.49 4.47
CA ASP A 163 5.95 -14.81 4.76
C ASP A 163 6.48 -15.53 3.51
N ASN A 164 6.34 -14.95 2.31
CA ASN A 164 6.87 -15.47 1.04
C ASN A 164 7.71 -14.42 0.30
#